data_AF-A0A629I3E2-F1
#
_entry.id   AF-A0A629I3E2-F1
#
_cell.length_a   1.000
_cell.length_b   1.000
_cell.length_c   1.000
_cell.angle_alpha   90.00
_cell.angle_beta   90.00
_cell.angle_gamma   90.00
#
_symmetry.space_group_name_H-M   'P 1'
#
loop_
_entity.id
_entity.type
_entity.pdbx_description
1 polymer ?
#
loop_
_entity_poly.entity_id
_entity_poly.type
_entity_poly.pdbx_seq_one_letter_code
_entity_poly.pdbx_strand_id
1 'polypeptide(L)'
;MTLSIKNIKRIITAWKPSTFETYKKTFEKYGGSVNMHPDVVSYFMIHHDWKFDFFHYEKDGDIKGSYFLCNGKQIGIMARRSYPLSSDEVLIPFSPHARCFFP
;
A
#
# COMPACT_ATOMS: atom_id res chain seq x y z
N MET A 1 4.69 5.35 -25.23
CA MET A 1 4.58 5.33 -23.76
C MET A 1 5.90 4.82 -23.18
N THR A 2 6.69 5.68 -22.54
CA THR A 2 7.95 5.28 -21.93
C THR A 2 7.66 4.65 -20.58
N LEU A 3 7.93 3.34 -20.41
CA LEU A 3 7.81 2.71 -19.10
C LEU A 3 8.88 3.30 -18.17
N SER A 4 8.46 3.91 -17.07
CA SER A 4 9.40 4.40 -16.04
C SER A 4 10.14 3.23 -15.40
N ILE A 5 11.43 3.41 -15.08
CA ILE A 5 12.26 2.44 -14.35
C ILE A 5 11.56 1.95 -13.07
N LYS A 6 10.81 2.81 -12.38
CA LYS A 6 10.03 2.44 -11.19
C LYS A 6 8.96 1.40 -11.49
N ASN A 7 8.30 1.48 -12.65
CA ASN A 7 7.28 0.52 -13.06
C ASN A 7 7.92 -0.80 -13.50
N ILE A 8 9.09 -0.75 -14.15
CA ILE A 8 9.86 -1.95 -14.52
C ILE A 8 10.27 -2.72 -13.26
N LYS A 9 10.82 -2.04 -12.25
CA LYS A 9 11.20 -2.65 -10.95
C LYS A 9 10.04 -3.40 -10.31
N ARG A 10 8.85 -2.79 -10.28
CA ARG A 10 7.64 -3.42 -9.72
C ARG A 10 7.23 -4.68 -10.46
N ILE A 11 7.26 -4.65 -11.80
CA ILE A 11 6.90 -5.81 -12.63
C ILE A 11 7.86 -6.97 -12.36
N ILE A 12 9.17 -6.72 -12.35
CA ILE A 12 10.17 -7.78 -12.12
C ILE A 12 10.14 -8.31 -10.67
N THR A 13 9.64 -7.53 -9.71
CA THR A 13 9.43 -7.95 -8.32
C THR A 13 8.01 -8.44 -8.04
N ALA A 14 7.21 -8.69 -9.09
CA ALA A 14 5.84 -9.21 -9.05
C ALA A 14 4.81 -8.33 -8.30
N TRP A 15 5.07 -7.03 -8.21
CA TRP A 15 4.10 -6.03 -7.75
C TRP A 15 3.33 -5.44 -8.92
N LYS A 16 1.99 -5.50 -8.84
CA LYS A 16 1.07 -5.03 -9.89
C LYS A 16 0.24 -3.85 -9.38
N PRO A 17 -0.09 -2.85 -10.22
CA PRO A 17 -1.08 -1.84 -9.89
C PRO A 17 -2.41 -2.46 -9.46
N SER A 18 -3.13 -1.81 -8.55
CA SER A 18 -4.36 -2.32 -7.99
C SER A 18 -5.32 -1.22 -7.55
N THR A 19 -6.33 -1.58 -6.77
CA THR A 19 -7.40 -0.72 -6.28
C THR A 19 -7.42 -0.66 -4.76
N PHE A 20 -8.15 0.31 -4.22
CA PHE A 20 -8.42 0.41 -2.80
C PHE A 20 -9.16 -0.82 -2.25
N GLU A 21 -10.13 -1.38 -2.99
CA GLU A 21 -10.83 -2.61 -2.59
C GLU A 21 -9.88 -3.80 -2.39
N THR A 22 -8.91 -3.99 -3.29
CA THR A 22 -7.91 -5.05 -3.14
C THR A 22 -7.05 -4.82 -1.92
N TYR A 23 -6.63 -3.57 -1.71
CA TYR A 23 -5.86 -3.17 -0.54
C TYR A 23 -6.63 -3.45 0.77
N LYS A 24 -7.90 -3.03 0.84
CA LYS A 24 -8.78 -3.24 1.99
C LYS A 24 -8.92 -4.73 2.33
N LYS A 25 -9.23 -5.57 1.35
CA LYS A 25 -9.34 -7.03 1.53
C LYS A 25 -8.04 -7.66 2.02
N THR A 26 -6.91 -7.16 1.52
CA THR A 26 -5.59 -7.66 1.92
C THR A 26 -5.25 -7.23 3.35
N PHE A 27 -5.63 -6.02 3.75
CA PHE A 27 -5.51 -5.54 5.13
C PHE A 27 -6.41 -6.31 6.09
N GLU A 28 -7.66 -6.56 5.75
CA GLU A 28 -8.56 -7.42 6.54
C GLU A 28 -7.97 -8.82 6.77
N LYS A 29 -7.23 -9.34 5.79
CA LYS A 29 -6.61 -10.67 5.86
C LYS A 29 -5.32 -10.72 6.69
N TYR A 30 -4.45 -9.72 6.58
CA TYR A 30 -3.09 -9.78 7.14
C TYR A 30 -2.78 -8.70 8.20
N GLY A 31 -3.67 -7.74 8.41
CA GLY A 31 -3.48 -6.62 9.32
C GLY A 31 -2.43 -5.62 8.84
N GLY A 32 -2.07 -4.68 9.70
CA GLY A 32 -1.09 -3.63 9.41
C GLY A 32 -1.12 -2.56 10.50
N SER A 33 -0.38 -1.49 10.31
CA SER A 33 -0.32 -0.39 11.27
C SER A 33 -1.48 0.59 11.10
N VAL A 34 -1.74 1.43 12.10
CA VAL A 34 -2.89 2.36 12.10
C VAL A 34 -2.83 3.36 10.94
N ASN A 35 -1.65 3.88 10.61
CA ASN A 35 -1.44 4.74 9.43
C ASN A 35 -1.63 4.03 8.07
N MET A 36 -1.85 2.72 8.10
CA MET A 36 -2.17 1.89 6.95
C MET A 36 -3.65 1.43 7.00
N HIS A 37 -4.42 1.74 8.04
CA HIS A 37 -5.80 1.23 8.15
C HIS A 37 -6.70 1.72 7.00
N PRO A 38 -7.52 0.86 6.36
CA PRO A 38 -8.36 1.25 5.22
C PRO A 38 -9.28 2.43 5.50
N ASP A 39 -9.83 2.53 6.71
CA ASP A 39 -10.70 3.66 7.09
C ASP A 39 -9.94 4.98 7.22
N VAL A 40 -8.66 4.94 7.65
CA VAL A 40 -7.80 6.12 7.66
C VAL A 40 -7.48 6.51 6.22
N VAL A 41 -7.14 5.54 5.38
CA VAL A 41 -6.87 5.78 3.96
C VAL A 41 -8.09 6.38 3.25
N SER A 42 -9.29 5.83 3.45
CA SER A 42 -10.52 6.32 2.82
C SER A 42 -10.88 7.72 3.29
N TYR A 43 -10.69 8.04 4.57
CA TYR A 43 -10.85 9.41 5.09
C TYR A 43 -9.96 10.39 4.33
N PHE A 44 -8.68 10.06 4.12
CA PHE A 44 -7.78 10.92 3.37
C PHE A 44 -8.08 10.99 1.87
N MET A 45 -8.61 9.92 1.27
CA MET A 45 -9.07 9.94 -0.12
C MET A 45 -10.28 10.85 -0.33
N ILE A 46 -11.19 10.94 0.65
CA ILE A 46 -12.44 11.71 0.54
C ILE A 46 -12.24 13.18 0.91
N HIS A 47 -11.47 13.44 1.98
CA HIS A 47 -11.40 14.77 2.60
C HIS A 47 -10.14 15.55 2.23
N HIS A 48 -9.19 14.94 1.52
CA HIS A 48 -7.95 15.60 1.11
C HIS A 48 -7.66 15.36 -0.37
N ASP A 49 -7.03 16.33 -1.02
CA ASP A 49 -6.58 16.23 -2.42
C ASP A 49 -5.28 15.41 -2.52
N TRP A 50 -5.28 14.20 -1.96
CA TRP A 50 -4.15 13.29 -1.98
C TRP A 50 -4.31 12.26 -3.08
N LYS A 51 -3.22 12.00 -3.81
CA LYS A 51 -3.20 10.95 -4.83
C LYS A 51 -2.75 9.64 -4.21
N PHE A 52 -3.49 8.57 -4.48
CA PHE A 52 -3.21 7.24 -3.99
C PHE A 52 -2.98 6.26 -5.14
N ASP A 53 -1.80 5.64 -5.15
CA ASP A 53 -1.47 4.55 -6.06
C ASP A 53 -1.43 3.24 -5.28
N PHE A 54 -2.30 2.28 -5.61
CA PHE A 54 -2.37 0.99 -4.93
C PHE A 54 -1.62 -0.10 -5.71
N PHE A 55 -0.99 -1.02 -4.98
CA PHE A 55 -0.26 -2.15 -5.55
C PHE A 55 -0.51 -3.41 -4.74
N HIS A 56 -0.54 -4.56 -5.41
CA HIS A 56 -0.56 -5.87 -4.75
C HIS A 56 0.57 -6.77 -5.25
N TYR A 57 1.01 -7.66 -4.38
CA TYR A 57 1.93 -8.74 -4.67
C TYR A 57 1.14 -10.04 -4.80
N GLU A 58 1.25 -10.66 -5.96
CA GLU A 58 0.56 -11.90 -6.30
C GLU A 58 1.59 -13.02 -6.47
N LYS A 59 1.33 -14.16 -5.86
CA LYS A 59 2.14 -15.37 -6.03
C LYS A 59 1.23 -16.60 -5.97
N ASP A 60 1.41 -17.51 -6.92
CA ASP A 60 0.63 -18.75 -7.04
C ASP A 60 -0.89 -18.50 -7.14
N GLY A 61 -1.29 -17.42 -7.82
CA GLY A 61 -2.70 -17.01 -7.99
C GLY A 61 -3.32 -16.32 -6.77
N ASP A 62 -2.57 -16.18 -5.68
CA ASP A 62 -3.03 -15.56 -4.44
C ASP A 62 -2.38 -14.19 -4.20
N ILE A 63 -3.17 -13.24 -3.73
CA ILE A 63 -2.64 -11.99 -3.19
C ILE A 63 -2.02 -12.26 -1.82
N LYS A 64 -0.69 -12.13 -1.75
CA LYS A 64 0.07 -12.32 -0.51
C LYS A 64 0.38 -11.01 0.19
N GLY A 65 0.19 -9.86 -0.45
CA GLY A 65 0.27 -8.57 0.24
C GLY A 65 -0.04 -7.39 -0.65
N SER A 66 -0.17 -6.21 -0.05
CA SER A 66 -0.52 -4.98 -0.78
C SER A 66 0.02 -3.76 -0.07
N TYR A 67 0.33 -2.70 -0.81
CA TYR A 67 0.66 -1.40 -0.25
C TYR A 67 0.08 -0.28 -1.11
N PHE A 68 0.20 0.95 -0.63
CA PHE A 68 -0.14 2.14 -1.41
C PHE A 68 0.94 3.20 -1.29
N LEU A 69 0.94 4.12 -2.25
CA LEU A 69 1.73 5.36 -2.21
C LEU A 69 0.81 6.56 -2.13
N CYS A 70 1.08 7.46 -1.19
CA CYS A 70 0.59 8.82 -1.17
C CYS A 70 1.49 9.70 -2.05
N ASN A 71 0.88 10.45 -2.96
CA ASN A 71 1.52 11.43 -3.83
C ASN A 71 2.75 10.86 -4.57
N GLY A 72 2.67 9.58 -4.95
CA GLY A 72 3.70 8.87 -5.71
C GLY A 72 5.02 8.59 -4.99
N LYS A 73 5.11 8.83 -3.67
CA LYS A 73 6.38 8.75 -2.93
C LYS A 73 6.29 7.99 -1.60
N GLN A 74 5.27 8.25 -0.80
CA GLN A 74 5.27 7.85 0.62
C GLN A 74 4.33 6.67 0.87
N ILE A 75 4.78 5.67 1.61
CA ILE A 75 3.91 4.57 2.07
C ILE A 75 3.31 4.97 3.41
N GLY A 76 2.01 4.77 3.55
CA GLY A 76 1.28 5.11 4.76
C GLY A 76 0.90 6.58 4.85
N ILE A 77 -0.13 6.85 5.66
CA ILE A 77 -0.60 8.21 5.96
C ILE A 77 0.33 8.84 7.00
N MET A 78 1.19 9.75 6.55
CA MET A 78 2.14 10.43 7.42
C MET A 78 1.66 11.83 7.79
N ALA A 79 0.68 11.86 8.70
CA ALA A 79 0.01 13.09 9.11
C ALA A 79 0.05 13.34 10.64
N ARG A 80 1.05 12.77 11.35
CA ARG A 80 1.20 12.84 12.82
C ARG A 80 1.18 14.27 13.39
N ARG A 81 1.60 15.27 12.62
CA ARG A 81 1.58 16.69 13.04
C ARG A 81 0.17 17.28 13.16
N SER A 82 -0.79 16.71 12.44
CA SER A 82 -2.16 17.23 12.36
C SER A 82 -3.19 16.24 12.92
N TYR A 83 -2.84 14.96 13.02
CA TYR A 83 -3.74 13.89 13.45
C TYR A 83 -3.03 12.97 14.44
N PRO A 84 -3.77 12.33 15.37
CA PRO A 84 -3.23 11.37 16.35
C PRO A 84 -2.92 10.02 15.68
N LEU A 85 -2.12 10.03 14.62
CA LEU A 85 -1.69 8.84 13.87
C LEU A 85 -0.25 8.51 14.23
N SER A 86 0.00 7.26 14.62
CA SER A 86 1.37 6.75 14.71
C SER A 86 2.01 6.74 13.32
N SER A 87 3.22 7.28 13.21
CA SER A 87 4.00 7.33 11.96
C SER A 87 5.41 6.76 12.15
N ASP A 88 5.68 6.18 13.32
CA ASP A 88 7.02 5.72 13.68
C ASP A 88 7.31 4.35 13.05
N GLU A 89 6.26 3.61 12.70
CA GLU A 89 6.32 2.32 12.01
C GLU A 89 5.34 2.28 10.84
N VAL A 90 5.70 1.51 9.82
CA VAL A 90 4.85 1.18 8.67
C VAL A 90 4.81 -0.33 8.56
N LEU A 91 3.67 -0.91 8.94
CA LEU A 91 3.41 -2.34 8.80
C LEU A 91 2.44 -2.54 7.64
N ILE A 92 2.95 -3.12 6.57
CA ILE A 92 2.23 -3.37 5.32
C ILE A 92 1.44 -4.68 5.47
N PRO A 93 0.19 -4.75 5.00
CA PRO A 93 -0.56 -6.00 4.98
C PRO A 93 0.12 -7.01 4.05
N PHE A 94 0.73 -8.02 4.66
CA PHE A 94 1.54 -9.01 3.97
C PHE A 94 1.50 -10.35 4.70
N SER A 95 1.47 -11.44 3.94
CA SER A 95 1.41 -12.80 4.45
C SER A 95 2.67 -13.11 5.27
N PRO A 96 2.53 -13.64 6.50
CA PRO A 96 3.68 -13.93 7.35
C PRO A 96 4.56 -15.08 6.83
N HIS A 97 4.08 -15.85 5.85
CA HIS A 97 4.78 -16.99 5.27
C HIS A 97 5.34 -16.70 3.87
N ALA A 98 5.10 -15.51 3.32
CA ALA A 98 5.61 -15.12 2.02
C ALA A 98 6.90 -14.30 2.18
N ARG A 99 7.75 -14.36 1.15
CA ARG A 99 8.91 -13.46 0.99
C ARG A 99 8.80 -12.80 -0.37
N CYS A 100 9.15 -11.52 -0.43
CA CYS A 100 9.19 -10.76 -1.68
C CYS A 100 10.39 -9.81 -1.69
N PHE A 101 10.71 -9.31 -2.89
CA PHE A 101 11.49 -8.10 -3.03
C PHE A 101 10.53 -6.91 -3.00
N PHE A 102 10.74 -6.00 -2.06
CA PHE A 102 9.98 -4.76 -2.00
C PHE A 102 10.56 -3.75 -3.02
N PRO A 103 9.73 -3.11 -3.87
CA PRO A 103 10.17 -2.42 -5.09
C PRO A 103 10.85 -1.06 -4.88
#